data_AF-A0A438GK75-F1
#
_entry.id   AF-A0A438GK75-F1
#
_cell.length_a   1.000
_cell.length_b   1.000
_cell.length_c   1.000
_cell.angle_alpha   90.00
_cell.angle_beta   90.00
_cell.angle_gamma   90.00
#
_symmetry.space_group_name_H-M   'P 1'
#
loop_
_entity.id
_entity.type
_entity.pdbx_description
1 polymer ?
#
loop_
_entity_poly.entity_id
_entity_poly.type
_entity_poly.pdbx_seq_one_letter_code
_entity_poly.pdbx_strand_id
1 'polypeptide(L)'
;MDAVLIANEIVDERRRSGEEGVIFKIDFEKAYDHVRWDFLDQVLEKKGFSPRWRKWMSGCLSSVSYAVLVNGSAKGWVKASRGLRQGDPLSSFLFTLVADVLSRMLLRAEERNMLEGFRVGRNRTRVSHLQFADDTIFFSNTREEDLQTLKSLLLAFGHISGLKVNLDKSNIYGINLDQAHISRLAETLECKASGWPILYLGLPLGGNPRAGGFWDPVIERISRRLDGWQKAYLSFGGRITLIQSCLTHMPCYFLSLFKLPASIAAKIERLQRDFLWSGIGEGKKDHLVRWDVMCKPKEIGGLGFGNISLRNLALLGKWLWRYPREGSALWHQVILSIYGSHSNGWDANTIERWSHRCPWKAISQVFQEFSSFTRFVVGNGERIRFWEDLWLFQLAKMDWVPPRSILDMMYIKFNGFGSSKRGIALWQAANIALIRIVWRERNARIFEDKARNSEFLWDSIVFFASLWAYCSKVFKGTLLNALHLDWIAACTP
;
A
#
# COMPACT_ATOMS: atom_id res chain seq x y z
N MET A 1 0.25 -4.02 -6.32
CA MET A 1 -0.45 -4.40 -5.06
C MET A 1 -1.86 -3.84 -5.02
N ASP A 2 -2.08 -2.58 -5.39
CA ASP A 2 -3.39 -1.92 -5.37
C ASP A 2 -4.47 -2.71 -6.12
N ALA A 3 -4.19 -3.17 -7.34
CA ALA A 3 -5.11 -4.01 -8.11
C ALA A 3 -5.51 -5.30 -7.37
N VAL A 4 -4.60 -5.91 -6.61
CA VAL A 4 -4.90 -7.13 -5.85
C VAL A 4 -5.74 -6.83 -4.62
N LEU A 5 -5.48 -5.71 -3.93
CA LEU A 5 -6.33 -5.24 -2.84
C LEU A 5 -7.76 -5.00 -3.36
N ILE A 6 -7.90 -4.20 -4.43
CA ILE A 6 -9.19 -3.90 -5.06
C ILE A 6 -9.91 -5.20 -5.44
N ALA A 7 -9.26 -6.09 -6.18
CA ALA A 7 -9.88 -7.33 -6.64
C ALA A 7 -10.37 -8.21 -5.48
N ASN A 8 -9.61 -8.35 -4.38
CA ASN A 8 -10.06 -9.12 -3.22
C ASN A 8 -11.28 -8.50 -2.54
N GLU A 9 -11.27 -7.19 -2.33
CA GLU A 9 -12.37 -6.47 -1.67
C GLU A 9 -13.65 -6.51 -2.50
N ILE A 10 -13.54 -6.34 -3.81
CA ILE A 10 -14.67 -6.38 -4.74
C ILE A 10 -15.28 -7.78 -4.82
N VAL A 11 -14.45 -8.82 -4.96
CA VAL A 11 -14.92 -10.21 -5.01
C VAL A 11 -15.64 -10.58 -3.72
N ASP A 12 -15.09 -10.19 -2.57
CA ASP A 12 -15.68 -10.47 -1.28
C ASP A 12 -17.01 -9.72 -1.06
N GLU A 13 -17.07 -8.43 -1.42
CA GLU A 13 -18.31 -7.65 -1.34
C GLU A 13 -19.41 -8.25 -2.23
N ARG A 14 -19.09 -8.62 -3.48
CA ARG A 14 -20.05 -9.24 -4.41
C ARG A 14 -20.56 -10.58 -3.90
N ARG A 15 -19.68 -11.42 -3.36
CA ARG A 15 -20.06 -12.69 -2.71
C ARG A 15 -21.02 -12.46 -1.54
N ARG A 16 -20.72 -11.46 -0.69
CA ARG A 16 -21.55 -11.15 0.49
C ARG A 16 -22.89 -10.51 0.13
N SER A 17 -22.97 -9.71 -0.92
CA SER A 17 -24.24 -9.11 -1.35
C SER A 17 -25.17 -10.12 -2.03
N GLY A 18 -24.66 -11.31 -2.38
CA GLY A 18 -25.42 -12.32 -3.12
C GLY A 18 -25.64 -11.95 -4.59
N GLU A 19 -25.12 -10.81 -5.04
CA GLU A 19 -25.22 -10.41 -6.44
C GLU A 19 -24.38 -11.34 -7.33
N GLU A 20 -24.94 -11.75 -8.45
CA GLU A 20 -24.19 -12.51 -9.44
C GLU A 20 -23.16 -11.63 -10.15
N GLY A 21 -22.08 -12.23 -10.63
CA GLY A 21 -21.11 -11.48 -11.40
C GLY A 21 -20.04 -12.38 -12.01
N VAL A 22 -19.33 -11.84 -12.98
CA VAL A 22 -18.30 -12.55 -13.73
C VAL A 22 -16.98 -11.81 -13.65
N ILE A 23 -15.91 -12.57 -13.46
CA ILE A 23 -14.55 -12.11 -13.68
C ILE A 23 -13.98 -12.81 -14.89
N PHE A 24 -13.50 -12.01 -15.85
CA PHE A 24 -12.83 -12.51 -17.03
C PHE A 24 -11.36 -12.12 -16.98
N LYS A 25 -10.47 -13.11 -16.82
CA LYS A 25 -9.03 -12.92 -16.86
C LYS A 25 -8.52 -13.26 -18.25
N ILE A 26 -7.90 -12.29 -18.92
CA ILE A 26 -7.33 -12.49 -20.26
C ILE A 26 -5.84 -12.78 -20.22
N ASP A 27 -5.38 -13.48 -21.25
CA ASP A 27 -3.96 -13.70 -21.56
C ASP A 27 -3.71 -13.19 -22.99
N PHE A 28 -2.66 -12.39 -23.20
CA PHE A 28 -2.31 -11.92 -24.55
C PHE A 28 -1.37 -12.92 -25.24
N GLU A 29 -1.61 -13.20 -26.53
CA GLU A 29 -0.70 -13.99 -27.35
C GLU A 29 0.61 -13.25 -27.55
N LYS A 30 1.67 -13.68 -26.87
CA LYS A 30 3.03 -13.13 -27.01
C LYS A 30 3.02 -11.59 -26.96
N ALA A 31 2.51 -11.05 -25.85
CA ALA A 31 2.15 -9.64 -25.70
C ALA A 31 3.19 -8.65 -26.26
N TYR A 32 4.47 -8.85 -25.96
CA TYR A 32 5.52 -7.96 -26.46
C TYR A 32 5.78 -8.14 -27.96
N ASP A 33 5.74 -9.35 -28.49
CA ASP A 33 6.21 -9.67 -29.85
C ASP A 33 5.26 -9.21 -30.96
N HIS A 34 3.98 -8.97 -30.62
CA HIS A 34 2.94 -8.69 -31.61
C HIS A 34 2.53 -7.21 -31.74
N VAL A 35 3.04 -6.33 -30.87
CA VAL A 35 2.71 -4.89 -30.90
C VAL A 35 3.05 -4.29 -32.27
N ARG A 36 2.05 -3.69 -32.91
CA ARG A 36 2.20 -2.96 -34.18
C ARG A 36 2.85 -1.59 -33.96
N TRP A 37 3.94 -1.32 -34.68
CA TRP A 37 4.69 -0.08 -34.55
C TRP A 37 3.94 1.15 -35.08
N ASP A 38 3.16 0.98 -36.15
CA ASP A 38 2.32 2.05 -36.70
C ASP A 38 1.20 2.44 -35.74
N PHE A 39 0.61 1.46 -35.04
CA PHE A 39 -0.33 1.73 -33.96
C PHE A 39 0.34 2.45 -32.79
N LEU A 40 1.50 1.98 -32.32
CA LEU A 40 2.25 2.63 -31.25
C LEU A 40 2.58 4.08 -31.60
N ASP A 41 3.00 4.36 -32.84
CA ASP A 41 3.32 5.71 -33.28
C ASP A 41 2.08 6.64 -33.25
N GLN A 42 0.91 6.14 -33.66
CA GLN A 42 -0.36 6.86 -33.51
C GLN A 42 -0.72 7.11 -32.04
N VAL A 43 -0.47 6.15 -31.15
CA VAL A 43 -0.69 6.33 -29.70
C VAL A 43 0.21 7.43 -29.15
N LEU A 44 1.49 7.43 -29.54
CA LEU A 44 2.43 8.48 -29.14
C LEU A 44 2.00 9.85 -29.66
N GLU A 45 1.54 9.94 -30.91
CA GLU A 45 0.99 11.16 -31.47
C GLU A 45 -0.19 11.70 -30.64
N LYS A 46 -1.18 10.85 -30.36
CA LYS A 46 -2.39 11.24 -29.61
C LYS A 46 -2.10 11.59 -28.15
N LYS A 47 -0.99 11.10 -27.59
CA LYS A 47 -0.50 11.47 -26.26
C LYS A 47 0.35 12.75 -26.26
N GLY A 48 0.56 13.38 -27.43
CA GLY A 48 1.25 14.67 -27.54
C GLY A 48 2.78 14.56 -27.65
N PHE A 49 3.33 13.39 -27.95
CA PHE A 49 4.76 13.26 -28.16
C PHE A 49 5.19 13.93 -29.47
N SER A 50 6.30 14.69 -29.42
CA SER A 50 6.79 15.43 -30.57
C SER A 50 7.21 14.51 -31.73
N PRO A 51 7.15 14.99 -32.99
CA PRO A 51 7.60 14.22 -34.15
C PRO A 51 9.06 13.74 -34.02
N ARG A 52 9.93 14.54 -33.39
CA ARG A 52 11.33 14.18 -33.13
C ARG A 52 11.43 12.97 -32.20
N TRP A 53 10.67 12.96 -31.11
CA TRP A 53 10.67 11.85 -30.15
C TRP A 53 10.14 10.57 -30.78
N ARG A 54 9.03 10.65 -31.53
CA ARG A 54 8.46 9.54 -32.29
C ARG A 54 9.44 8.94 -33.28
N LYS A 55 10.18 9.76 -34.02
CA LYS A 55 11.23 9.31 -34.95
C LYS A 55 12.35 8.55 -34.23
N TRP A 56 12.75 8.99 -33.03
CA TRP A 56 13.72 8.26 -32.21
C TRP A 56 13.18 6.91 -31.76
N MET A 57 11.96 6.85 -31.24
CA MET A 57 11.33 5.58 -30.85
C MET A 57 11.23 4.61 -32.03
N SER A 58 10.81 5.10 -33.20
CA SER A 58 10.77 4.32 -34.44
C SER A 58 12.15 3.80 -34.84
N GLY A 59 13.20 4.61 -34.70
CA GLY A 59 14.59 4.18 -34.92
C GLY A 59 15.04 3.09 -33.94
N CYS A 60 14.72 3.22 -32.65
CA CYS A 60 15.04 2.21 -31.64
C CYS A 60 14.38 0.85 -31.94
N LEU A 61 13.14 0.88 -32.44
CA LEU A 61 12.38 -0.35 -32.75
C LEU A 61 12.84 -0.99 -34.08
N SER A 62 12.97 -0.19 -35.14
CA SER A 62 13.27 -0.67 -36.50
C SER A 62 14.73 -1.08 -36.74
N SER A 63 15.66 -0.63 -35.90
CA SER A 63 17.08 -1.00 -36.01
C SER A 63 17.39 -2.41 -35.50
N VAL A 64 16.45 -3.07 -34.80
CA VAL A 64 16.66 -4.40 -34.22
C VAL A 64 16.65 -5.49 -35.29
N SER A 65 17.65 -6.36 -35.24
CA SER A 65 17.72 -7.59 -36.03
C SER A 65 17.93 -8.79 -35.09
N TYR A 66 17.28 -9.89 -35.41
CA TYR A 66 17.37 -11.15 -34.68
C TYR A 66 18.19 -12.15 -35.49
N ALA A 67 18.91 -13.04 -34.82
CA ALA A 67 19.56 -14.18 -35.44
C ALA A 67 19.18 -15.45 -34.68
N VAL A 68 19.03 -16.57 -35.39
CA VAL A 68 18.74 -17.86 -34.78
C VAL A 68 20.05 -18.56 -34.47
N LEU A 69 20.22 -18.99 -33.22
CA LEU A 69 21.38 -19.80 -32.84
C LEU A 69 21.16 -21.24 -33.30
N VAL A 70 21.95 -21.68 -34.28
CA VAL A 70 22.00 -23.08 -34.74
C VAL A 70 23.34 -23.65 -34.29
N ASN A 71 23.31 -24.62 -33.38
CA ASN A 71 24.49 -25.23 -32.77
C ASN A 71 25.46 -24.19 -32.16
N GLY A 72 24.91 -23.19 -31.46
CA GLY A 72 25.71 -22.12 -30.82
C GLY A 72 26.24 -21.04 -31.77
N SER A 73 26.03 -21.18 -33.08
CA SER A 73 26.41 -20.17 -34.08
C SER A 73 25.19 -19.38 -34.54
N ALA A 74 25.30 -18.04 -34.56
CA ALA A 74 24.25 -17.18 -35.06
C ALA A 74 24.11 -17.32 -36.58
N LYS A 75 22.92 -17.70 -37.05
CA LYS A 75 22.58 -17.85 -38.48
C LYS A 75 21.24 -17.19 -38.77
N GLY A 76 21.06 -16.73 -40.02
CA GLY A 76 19.78 -16.20 -40.52
C GLY A 76 19.34 -14.91 -39.83
N TRP A 77 19.90 -13.78 -40.25
CA TRP A 77 19.48 -12.47 -39.75
C TRP A 77 18.08 -12.11 -40.24
N VAL A 78 17.18 -11.80 -39.31
CA VAL A 78 15.80 -11.40 -39.57
C VAL A 78 15.56 -10.02 -38.98
N LYS A 79 15.11 -9.07 -39.79
CA LYS A 79 14.71 -7.75 -39.29
C LYS A 79 13.33 -7.83 -38.65
N ALA A 80 13.19 -7.15 -37.51
CA ALA A 80 11.90 -6.98 -36.87
C ALA A 80 11.01 -6.06 -37.72
N SER A 81 9.72 -6.38 -37.84
CA SER A 81 8.71 -5.49 -38.44
C SER A 81 7.62 -5.07 -37.45
N ARG A 82 7.62 -5.67 -36.25
CA ARG A 82 6.69 -5.44 -35.14
C ARG A 82 7.32 -5.94 -33.85
N GLY A 83 6.64 -5.65 -32.74
CA GLY A 83 6.98 -6.12 -31.41
C GLY A 83 7.89 -5.17 -30.63
N LEU A 84 7.91 -5.36 -29.32
CA LEU A 84 8.72 -4.64 -28.35
C LEU A 84 9.74 -5.61 -27.77
N ARG A 85 10.98 -5.16 -27.57
CA ARG A 85 12.07 -6.07 -27.19
C ARG A 85 11.99 -6.39 -25.69
N GLN A 86 11.91 -7.68 -25.37
CA GLN A 86 12.02 -8.10 -23.97
C GLN A 86 13.43 -7.83 -23.44
N GLY A 87 13.51 -7.25 -22.23
CA GLY A 87 14.76 -6.84 -21.60
C GLY A 87 15.25 -5.43 -21.99
N ASP A 88 14.61 -4.77 -22.95
CA ASP A 88 14.84 -3.34 -23.22
C ASP A 88 14.09 -2.47 -22.18
N PRO A 89 14.79 -1.55 -21.49
CA PRO A 89 14.16 -0.64 -20.52
C PRO A 89 13.01 0.19 -21.07
N LEU A 90 12.99 0.53 -22.37
CA LEU A 90 11.92 1.35 -22.97
C LEU A 90 10.65 0.54 -23.26
N SER A 91 10.81 -0.74 -23.57
CA SER A 91 9.72 -1.59 -24.07
C SER A 91 8.57 -1.73 -23.07
N SER A 92 8.83 -1.73 -21.76
CA SER A 92 7.78 -1.78 -20.73
C SER A 92 6.90 -0.52 -20.70
N PHE A 93 7.49 0.66 -20.86
CA PHE A 93 6.76 1.92 -20.92
C PHE A 93 5.94 2.02 -22.21
N LEU A 94 6.54 1.68 -23.35
CA LEU A 94 5.84 1.66 -24.64
C LEU A 94 4.65 0.70 -24.61
N PHE A 95 4.83 -0.49 -24.04
CA PHE A 95 3.75 -1.46 -23.85
C PHE A 95 2.61 -0.87 -23.02
N THR A 96 2.93 -0.20 -21.90
CA THR A 96 1.92 0.42 -21.02
C THR A 96 1.09 1.47 -21.77
N LEU A 97 1.72 2.26 -22.66
CA LEU A 97 1.00 3.25 -23.47
C LEU A 97 0.03 2.62 -24.48
N VAL A 98 0.41 1.49 -25.07
CA VAL A 98 -0.43 0.70 -25.99
C VAL A 98 -1.58 0.06 -25.24
N ALA A 99 -1.29 -0.58 -24.11
CA ALA A 99 -2.26 -1.20 -23.20
C ALA A 99 -3.30 -0.20 -22.67
N ASP A 100 -2.91 1.04 -22.35
CA ASP A 100 -3.80 2.12 -21.91
C ASP A 100 -4.93 2.41 -22.92
N VAL A 101 -4.73 2.13 -24.22
CA VAL A 101 -5.78 2.32 -25.22
C VAL A 101 -6.95 1.36 -24.99
N LEU A 102 -6.68 0.11 -24.58
CA LEU A 102 -7.73 -0.84 -24.23
C LEU A 102 -8.55 -0.32 -23.05
N SER A 103 -7.87 0.18 -22.00
CA SER A 103 -8.54 0.82 -20.85
C SER A 103 -9.47 1.96 -21.29
N ARG A 104 -9.00 2.85 -22.17
CA ARG A 104 -9.81 3.96 -22.71
C ARG A 104 -10.98 3.50 -23.58
N MET A 105 -10.83 2.42 -24.34
CA MET A 105 -11.92 1.84 -25.14
C MET A 105 -13.04 1.33 -24.23
N LEU A 106 -12.69 0.70 -23.11
CA LEU A 106 -13.66 0.20 -22.13
C LEU A 106 -14.36 1.35 -21.42
N LEU A 107 -13.62 2.35 -20.93
CA LEU A 107 -14.21 3.52 -20.28
C LEU A 107 -15.22 4.23 -21.20
N ARG A 108 -14.91 4.37 -22.49
CA ARG A 108 -15.85 4.92 -23.48
C ARG A 108 -17.08 4.04 -23.72
N ALA A 109 -16.93 2.73 -23.70
CA ALA A 109 -18.07 1.81 -23.80
C ALA A 109 -18.98 1.91 -22.56
N GLU A 110 -18.39 2.08 -21.38
CA GLU A 110 -19.14 2.32 -20.13
C GLU A 110 -19.85 3.67 -20.12
N GLU A 111 -19.22 4.75 -20.59
CA GLU A 111 -19.84 6.08 -20.74
C GLU A 111 -21.08 6.04 -21.65
N ARG A 112 -21.08 5.12 -22.62
CA ARG A 112 -22.20 4.87 -23.55
C ARG A 112 -23.21 3.84 -23.03
N ASN A 113 -23.05 3.35 -21.80
CA ASN A 113 -23.86 2.28 -21.20
C ASN A 113 -23.88 0.98 -22.02
N MET A 114 -22.83 0.69 -22.78
CA MET A 114 -22.67 -0.56 -23.54
C MET A 114 -22.02 -1.67 -22.72
N LEU A 115 -21.31 -1.29 -21.65
CA LEU A 115 -20.72 -2.21 -20.68
C LEU A 115 -21.00 -1.69 -19.29
N GLU A 116 -21.23 -2.62 -18.36
CA GLU A 116 -21.37 -2.30 -16.95
C GLU A 116 -20.37 -3.11 -16.12
N GLY A 117 -19.42 -2.41 -15.50
CA GLY A 117 -18.56 -2.96 -14.46
C GLY A 117 -19.29 -3.21 -13.14
N PHE A 118 -18.59 -3.77 -12.16
CA PHE A 118 -19.16 -3.93 -10.82
C PHE A 118 -19.36 -2.59 -10.14
N ARG A 119 -20.55 -2.43 -9.52
CA ARG A 119 -20.87 -1.32 -8.64
C ARG A 119 -20.68 -1.75 -7.20
N VAL A 120 -19.64 -1.23 -6.56
CA VAL A 120 -19.11 -1.75 -5.30
C VAL A 120 -19.49 -0.84 -4.15
N GLY A 121 -20.00 -1.40 -3.05
CA GLY A 121 -20.25 -0.68 -1.80
C GLY A 121 -21.40 0.35 -1.83
N ARG A 122 -21.49 1.15 -0.77
CA ARG A 122 -22.52 2.17 -0.53
C ARG A 122 -22.48 3.30 -1.56
N ASN A 123 -21.29 3.75 -1.95
CA ASN A 123 -21.12 4.83 -2.93
C ASN A 123 -21.23 4.33 -4.37
N ARG A 124 -21.47 3.02 -4.58
CA ARG A 124 -21.65 2.39 -5.90
C ARG A 124 -20.46 2.68 -6.85
N THR A 125 -19.24 2.75 -6.31
CA THR A 125 -18.01 2.94 -7.08
C THR A 125 -17.92 1.88 -8.17
N ARG A 126 -17.79 2.33 -9.43
CA ARG A 126 -17.73 1.44 -10.59
C ARG A 126 -16.30 0.96 -10.83
N VAL A 127 -16.15 -0.35 -11.05
CA VAL A 127 -14.88 -0.97 -11.45
C VAL A 127 -15.17 -1.99 -12.54
N SER A 128 -14.74 -1.69 -13.77
CA SER A 128 -14.87 -2.59 -14.93
C SER A 128 -13.66 -3.44 -15.19
N HIS A 129 -12.46 -2.94 -14.88
CA HIS A 129 -11.23 -3.66 -15.17
C HIS A 129 -10.09 -3.23 -14.26
N LEU A 130 -9.13 -4.13 -14.09
CA LEU A 130 -7.83 -3.84 -13.49
C LEU A 130 -6.75 -4.40 -14.41
N GLN A 131 -5.78 -3.56 -14.74
CA GLN A 131 -4.72 -3.90 -15.68
C GLN A 131 -3.36 -3.71 -14.99
N PHE A 132 -2.51 -4.72 -15.13
CA PHE A 132 -1.13 -4.67 -14.69
C PHE A 132 -0.25 -5.25 -15.80
N ALA A 133 0.34 -4.37 -16.61
CA ALA A 133 0.97 -4.77 -17.86
C ALA A 133 0.01 -5.62 -18.72
N ASP A 134 0.41 -6.87 -19.04
CA ASP A 134 -0.36 -7.82 -19.83
C ASP A 134 -1.44 -8.56 -19.02
N ASP A 135 -1.25 -8.73 -17.70
CA ASP A 135 -2.26 -9.29 -16.82
C ASP A 135 -3.46 -8.33 -16.68
N THR A 136 -4.58 -8.69 -17.30
CA THR A 136 -5.82 -7.89 -17.24
C THR A 136 -6.99 -8.75 -16.75
N ILE A 137 -7.74 -8.20 -15.78
CA ILE A 137 -8.99 -8.78 -15.31
C ILE A 137 -10.14 -7.80 -15.53
N PHE A 138 -11.25 -8.32 -16.05
CA PHE A 138 -12.49 -7.61 -16.25
C PHE A 138 -13.51 -8.06 -15.21
N PHE A 139 -14.36 -7.13 -14.81
CA PHE A 139 -15.49 -7.34 -13.91
C PHE A 139 -16.75 -6.95 -14.69
N SER A 140 -17.69 -7.87 -14.84
CA SER A 140 -18.90 -7.64 -15.61
C SER A 140 -20.08 -8.37 -14.98
N ASN A 141 -21.28 -7.84 -15.18
CA ASN A 141 -22.51 -8.52 -14.83
C ASN A 141 -22.70 -9.79 -15.70
N THR A 142 -23.78 -10.54 -15.44
CA THR A 142 -24.06 -11.83 -16.08
C THR A 142 -24.81 -11.70 -17.41
N ARG A 143 -24.89 -10.50 -17.97
CA ARG A 143 -25.59 -10.25 -19.24
C ARG A 143 -24.71 -10.70 -20.41
N GLU A 144 -25.25 -11.56 -21.26
CA GLU A 144 -24.55 -12.02 -22.46
C GLU A 144 -24.21 -10.87 -23.42
N GLU A 145 -25.06 -9.85 -23.51
CA GLU A 145 -24.82 -8.63 -24.30
C GLU A 145 -23.55 -7.87 -23.86
N ASP A 146 -23.30 -7.80 -22.54
CA ASP A 146 -22.11 -7.15 -21.99
C ASP A 146 -20.86 -7.96 -22.39
N LEU A 147 -20.92 -9.29 -22.29
CA LEU A 147 -19.81 -10.17 -22.67
C LEU A 147 -19.53 -10.15 -24.18
N GLN A 148 -20.56 -10.09 -25.02
CA GLN A 148 -20.40 -9.94 -26.47
C GLN A 148 -19.80 -8.60 -26.86
N THR A 149 -20.19 -7.52 -26.16
CA THR A 149 -19.59 -6.20 -26.34
C THR A 149 -18.12 -6.22 -25.94
N LEU A 150 -17.79 -6.84 -24.80
CA LEU A 150 -16.40 -7.00 -24.35
C LEU A 150 -15.57 -7.79 -25.36
N LYS A 151 -16.10 -8.92 -25.86
CA LYS A 151 -15.44 -9.72 -26.91
C LYS A 151 -15.18 -8.90 -28.17
N SER A 152 -16.17 -8.14 -28.63
CA SER A 152 -16.05 -7.27 -29.81
C SER A 152 -14.97 -6.20 -29.63
N LEU A 153 -14.90 -5.59 -28.45
CA LEU A 153 -13.85 -4.60 -28.13
C LEU A 153 -12.46 -5.24 -28.10
N LEU A 154 -12.31 -6.43 -27.52
CA LEU A 154 -11.04 -7.16 -27.48
C LEU A 154 -10.58 -7.56 -28.88
N LEU A 155 -11.49 -8.02 -29.75
CA LEU A 155 -11.19 -8.31 -31.14
C LEU A 155 -10.76 -7.06 -31.91
N ALA A 156 -11.52 -5.97 -31.79
CA ALA A 156 -11.19 -4.69 -32.42
C ALA A 156 -9.82 -4.18 -31.95
N PHE A 157 -9.56 -4.21 -30.64
CA PHE A 157 -8.26 -3.84 -30.06
C PHE A 157 -7.12 -4.72 -30.59
N GLY A 158 -7.32 -6.04 -30.66
CA GLY A 158 -6.34 -6.97 -31.20
C GLY A 158 -6.01 -6.70 -32.68
N HIS A 159 -7.02 -6.38 -33.49
CA HIS A 159 -6.83 -6.05 -34.91
C HIS A 159 -6.04 -4.76 -35.11
N ILE A 160 -6.31 -3.70 -34.34
CA ILE A 160 -5.63 -2.41 -34.50
C ILE A 160 -4.23 -2.41 -33.87
N SER A 161 -4.06 -3.01 -32.69
CA SER A 161 -2.80 -2.95 -31.93
C SER A 161 -1.84 -4.10 -32.22
N GLY A 162 -2.35 -5.20 -32.77
CA GLY A 162 -1.63 -6.47 -32.87
C GLY A 162 -1.67 -7.31 -31.58
N LEU A 163 -2.16 -6.77 -30.46
CA LEU A 163 -2.28 -7.49 -29.18
C LEU A 163 -3.52 -8.38 -29.17
N LYS A 164 -3.40 -9.56 -29.78
CA LYS A 164 -4.46 -10.55 -29.81
C LYS A 164 -4.60 -11.27 -28.46
N VAL A 165 -5.83 -11.41 -27.99
CA VAL A 165 -6.14 -12.20 -26.79
C VAL A 165 -6.11 -13.69 -27.12
N ASN A 166 -5.45 -14.47 -26.28
CA ASN A 166 -5.45 -15.92 -26.32
C ASN A 166 -6.66 -16.44 -25.53
N LEU A 167 -7.77 -16.74 -26.21
CA LEU A 167 -8.99 -17.20 -25.55
C LEU A 167 -8.84 -18.59 -24.90
N ASP A 168 -7.96 -19.46 -25.44
CA ASP A 168 -7.67 -20.80 -24.88
C ASP A 168 -6.97 -20.75 -23.52
N LYS A 169 -6.21 -19.68 -23.26
CA LYS A 169 -5.52 -19.41 -21.99
C LYS A 169 -6.29 -18.43 -21.10
N SER A 170 -7.25 -17.72 -21.66
CA SER A 170 -8.14 -16.84 -20.92
C SER A 170 -9.18 -17.65 -20.16
N ASN A 171 -9.58 -17.15 -18.99
CA ASN A 171 -10.48 -17.88 -18.10
C ASN A 171 -11.59 -16.96 -17.57
N ILE A 172 -12.80 -17.50 -17.52
CA ILE A 172 -13.96 -16.88 -16.90
C ILE A 172 -14.25 -17.53 -15.54
N TYR A 173 -14.62 -16.71 -14.57
CA TYR A 173 -14.89 -17.12 -13.20
C TYR A 173 -16.20 -16.53 -12.71
N GLY A 174 -17.14 -17.39 -12.31
CA GLY A 174 -18.44 -16.96 -11.80
C GLY A 174 -18.42 -16.64 -10.30
N ILE A 175 -19.13 -15.59 -9.91
CA ILE A 175 -19.41 -15.23 -8.51
C ILE A 175 -20.90 -15.42 -8.29
N ASN A 176 -21.27 -16.23 -7.29
CA ASN A 176 -22.66 -16.56 -6.95
C ASN A 176 -23.46 -17.14 -8.13
N LEU A 177 -22.77 -17.86 -9.02
CA LEU A 177 -23.34 -18.46 -10.22
C LEU A 177 -23.27 -19.98 -10.14
N ASP A 178 -24.27 -20.64 -10.72
CA ASP A 178 -24.22 -22.09 -10.94
C ASP A 178 -23.31 -22.46 -12.12
N GLN A 179 -22.98 -23.75 -12.21
CA GLN A 179 -22.05 -24.25 -13.22
C GLN A 179 -22.62 -24.20 -14.65
N ALA A 180 -23.94 -24.29 -14.82
CA ALA A 180 -24.58 -24.25 -16.13
C ALA A 180 -24.54 -22.83 -16.71
N HIS A 181 -24.82 -21.83 -15.87
CA HIS A 181 -24.80 -20.42 -16.25
C HIS A 181 -23.39 -19.97 -16.63
N ILE A 182 -22.37 -20.27 -15.81
CA ILE A 182 -20.99 -19.91 -16.16
C ILE A 182 -20.52 -20.60 -17.45
N SER A 183 -20.99 -21.81 -17.74
CA SER A 183 -20.64 -22.52 -18.98
C SER A 183 -21.22 -21.83 -20.22
N ARG A 184 -22.47 -21.37 -20.18
CA ARG A 184 -23.07 -20.56 -21.27
C ARG A 184 -22.31 -19.24 -21.51
N LEU A 185 -21.90 -18.57 -20.43
CA LEU A 185 -21.12 -17.33 -20.52
C LEU A 185 -19.70 -17.60 -21.05
N ALA A 186 -19.11 -18.74 -20.71
CA ALA A 186 -17.82 -19.19 -21.24
C ALA A 186 -17.88 -19.44 -22.75
N GLU A 187 -18.96 -20.07 -23.25
CA GLU A 187 -19.21 -20.29 -24.67
C GLU A 187 -19.34 -18.98 -25.44
N THR A 188 -20.09 -18.01 -24.89
CA THR A 188 -20.22 -16.65 -25.44
C THR A 188 -18.85 -16.00 -25.70
N LEU A 189 -17.94 -16.11 -24.74
CA LEU A 189 -16.57 -15.58 -24.83
C LEU A 189 -15.57 -16.50 -25.55
N GLU A 190 -15.96 -17.73 -25.90
CA GLU A 190 -15.08 -18.79 -26.42
C GLU A 190 -13.87 -19.07 -25.51
N CYS A 191 -14.07 -19.10 -24.20
CA CYS A 191 -13.01 -19.30 -23.21
C CYS A 191 -13.34 -20.41 -22.19
N LYS A 192 -12.41 -20.70 -21.27
CA LYS A 192 -12.59 -21.76 -20.26
C LYS A 192 -13.24 -21.23 -18.99
N ALA A 193 -14.26 -21.93 -18.50
CA ALA A 193 -14.78 -21.73 -17.15
C ALA A 193 -13.84 -22.38 -16.12
N SER A 194 -13.43 -21.61 -15.12
CA SER A 194 -12.52 -22.06 -14.06
C SER A 194 -13.09 -21.79 -12.67
N GLY A 195 -12.59 -22.55 -11.68
CA GLY A 195 -13.00 -22.47 -10.27
C GLY A 195 -12.21 -21.46 -9.44
N TRP A 196 -12.68 -21.23 -8.20
CA TRP A 196 -12.02 -20.41 -7.19
C TRP A 196 -11.17 -21.26 -6.23
N PRO A 197 -10.11 -20.71 -5.61
CA PRO A 197 -9.56 -19.36 -5.74
C PRO A 197 -8.77 -19.14 -7.03
N ILE A 198 -8.66 -17.89 -7.48
CA ILE A 198 -7.99 -17.55 -8.76
C ILE A 198 -6.61 -16.95 -8.50
N LEU A 199 -5.59 -17.35 -9.25
CA LEU A 199 -4.25 -16.76 -9.14
C LEU A 199 -4.17 -15.48 -9.99
N TYR A 200 -4.02 -14.34 -9.32
CA TYR A 200 -3.86 -13.04 -9.98
C TYR A 200 -2.64 -12.32 -9.42
N LEU A 201 -1.73 -11.94 -10.32
CA LEU A 201 -0.44 -11.34 -9.99
C LEU A 201 0.39 -12.15 -8.97
N GLY A 202 0.14 -13.46 -8.86
CA GLY A 202 0.80 -14.34 -7.90
C GLY A 202 0.15 -14.42 -6.52
N LEU A 203 -1.03 -13.81 -6.31
CA LEU A 203 -1.83 -13.95 -5.09
C LEU A 203 -3.15 -14.66 -5.36
N PRO A 204 -3.61 -15.53 -4.44
CA PRO A 204 -4.88 -16.23 -4.58
C PRO A 204 -6.05 -15.32 -4.18
N LEU A 205 -6.76 -14.80 -5.18
CA LEU A 205 -7.97 -14.00 -5.01
C LEU A 205 -9.14 -14.86 -4.52
N GLY A 206 -9.88 -14.33 -3.54
CA GLY A 206 -11.05 -15.00 -2.98
C GLY A 206 -10.73 -16.22 -2.09
N GLY A 207 -9.45 -16.47 -1.82
CA GLY A 207 -8.97 -17.45 -0.85
C GLY A 207 -9.18 -17.00 0.60
N ASN A 208 -8.91 -17.89 1.56
CA ASN A 208 -9.00 -17.58 3.00
C ASN A 208 -7.59 -17.48 3.61
N PRO A 209 -7.09 -16.27 3.93
CA PRO A 209 -5.75 -16.08 4.50
C PRO A 209 -5.53 -16.72 5.87
N ARG A 210 -6.59 -17.13 6.58
CA ARG A 210 -6.48 -17.86 7.86
C ARG A 210 -6.22 -19.36 7.66
N ALA A 211 -6.55 -19.89 6.50
CA ALA A 211 -6.32 -21.30 6.20
C ALA A 211 -4.83 -21.55 5.96
N GLY A 212 -4.28 -22.62 6.52
CA GLY A 212 -2.87 -22.97 6.33
C GLY A 212 -2.51 -23.14 4.85
N GLY A 213 -3.40 -23.81 4.09
CA GLY A 213 -3.19 -24.09 2.66
C GLY A 213 -3.12 -22.84 1.76
N PHE A 214 -3.62 -21.69 2.22
CA PHE A 214 -3.47 -20.43 1.50
C PHE A 214 -2.00 -20.00 1.38
N TRP A 215 -1.17 -20.40 2.35
CA TRP A 215 0.24 -20.02 2.44
C TRP A 215 1.20 -21.05 1.86
N ASP A 216 0.70 -22.21 1.43
CA ASP A 216 1.52 -23.28 0.86
C ASP A 216 2.40 -22.82 -0.31
N PRO A 217 1.94 -21.97 -1.26
CA PRO A 217 2.81 -21.48 -2.33
C PRO A 217 4.06 -20.74 -1.83
N VAL A 218 3.96 -20.03 -0.70
CA VAL A 218 5.09 -19.33 -0.07
C VAL A 218 6.04 -20.34 0.58
N ILE A 219 5.49 -21.30 1.32
CA ILE A 219 6.25 -22.35 2.00
C ILE A 219 7.00 -23.23 1.00
N GLU A 220 6.34 -23.64 -0.07
CA GLU A 220 6.94 -24.44 -1.15
C GLU A 220 8.04 -23.68 -1.89
N ARG A 221 7.88 -22.36 -2.07
CA ARG A 221 8.91 -21.53 -2.71
C ARG A 221 10.16 -21.42 -1.85
N ILE A 222 9.98 -21.25 -0.52
CA ILE A 222 11.08 -21.27 0.44
C ILE A 222 11.76 -22.64 0.42
N SER A 223 10.97 -23.72 0.53
CA SER A 223 11.48 -25.10 0.60
C SER A 223 12.29 -25.46 -0.65
N ARG A 224 11.77 -25.19 -1.85
CA ARG A 224 12.49 -25.42 -3.12
C ARG A 224 13.82 -24.68 -3.21
N ARG A 225 13.92 -23.49 -2.61
CA ARG A 225 15.17 -22.70 -2.58
C ARG A 225 16.15 -23.29 -1.57
N LEU A 226 15.67 -23.73 -0.42
CA LEU A 226 16.46 -24.42 0.59
C LEU A 226 17.04 -25.73 0.05
N ASP A 227 16.25 -26.55 -0.66
CA ASP A 227 16.70 -27.83 -1.25
C ASP A 227 17.88 -27.63 -2.22
N GLY A 228 17.89 -26.51 -2.95
CA GLY A 228 19.00 -26.16 -3.84
C GLY A 228 20.27 -25.77 -3.09
N TRP A 229 20.13 -25.07 -1.95
CA TRP A 229 21.26 -24.59 -1.15
C TRP A 229 21.81 -25.63 -0.18
N GLN A 230 20.97 -26.55 0.29
CA GLN A 230 21.38 -27.75 1.02
C GLN A 230 22.16 -28.73 0.13
N LYS A 231 22.49 -28.38 -1.12
CA LYS A 231 23.45 -29.11 -1.95
C LYS A 231 24.79 -28.38 -2.10
N ALA A 232 24.89 -27.14 -1.61
CA ALA A 232 26.11 -26.33 -1.62
C ALA A 232 26.81 -26.34 -0.25
N TYR A 233 28.14 -26.50 -0.23
CA TYR A 233 28.97 -26.35 0.97
C TYR A 233 29.01 -24.88 1.42
N LEU A 234 27.99 -24.46 2.17
CA LEU A 234 27.84 -23.08 2.64
C LEU A 234 28.40 -22.92 4.05
N SER A 235 29.27 -21.92 4.22
CA SER A 235 29.71 -21.45 5.53
C SER A 235 28.53 -20.87 6.32
N PHE A 236 28.68 -20.80 7.65
CA PHE A 236 27.65 -20.22 8.53
C PHE A 236 27.30 -18.78 8.12
N GLY A 237 28.32 -17.96 7.83
CA GLY A 237 28.14 -16.61 7.29
C GLY A 237 27.39 -16.58 5.96
N GLY A 238 27.70 -17.50 5.04
CA GLY A 238 26.98 -17.61 3.77
C GLY A 238 25.48 -17.93 3.95
N ARG A 239 25.14 -18.78 4.93
CA ARG A 239 23.72 -19.08 5.25
C ARG A 239 23.00 -17.87 5.83
N ILE A 240 23.65 -17.12 6.73
CA ILE A 240 23.11 -15.85 7.25
C ILE A 240 22.79 -14.90 6.10
N THR A 241 23.74 -14.70 5.19
CA THR A 241 23.56 -13.82 4.02
C THR A 241 22.38 -14.28 3.16
N LEU A 242 22.26 -15.57 2.85
CA LEU A 242 21.15 -16.11 2.04
C LEU A 242 19.78 -16.00 2.71
N ILE A 243 19.71 -16.17 4.03
CA ILE A 243 18.49 -15.92 4.80
C ILE A 243 18.08 -14.46 4.60
N GLN A 244 19.00 -13.53 4.86
CA GLN A 244 18.73 -12.09 4.80
C GLN A 244 18.39 -11.60 3.39
N SER A 245 19.16 -11.98 2.38
CA SER A 245 19.01 -11.47 1.02
C SER A 245 17.84 -12.11 0.27
N CYS A 246 17.44 -13.32 0.64
CA CYS A 246 16.48 -14.10 -0.15
C CYS A 246 15.29 -14.60 0.69
N LEU A 247 15.51 -15.44 1.71
CA LEU A 247 14.40 -16.11 2.40
C LEU A 247 13.47 -15.13 3.12
N THR A 248 14.02 -14.09 3.75
CA THR A 248 13.20 -13.11 4.47
C THR A 248 12.39 -12.21 3.51
N HIS A 249 12.74 -12.16 2.23
CA HIS A 249 12.03 -11.37 1.21
C HIS A 249 10.98 -12.16 0.44
N MET A 250 11.09 -13.49 0.33
CA MET A 250 10.13 -14.31 -0.44
C MET A 250 8.67 -14.16 0.03
N PRO A 251 8.36 -14.13 1.35
CA PRO A 251 7.00 -13.94 1.83
C PRO A 251 6.48 -12.50 1.66
N CYS A 252 7.35 -11.50 1.47
CA CYS A 252 6.99 -10.08 1.57
C CYS A 252 5.81 -9.70 0.67
N TYR A 253 5.68 -10.34 -0.50
CA TYR A 253 4.56 -10.09 -1.40
C TYR A 253 3.21 -10.46 -0.76
N PHE A 254 3.09 -11.65 -0.16
CA PHE A 254 1.90 -12.05 0.61
C PHE A 254 1.73 -11.22 1.89
N LEU A 255 2.82 -11.00 2.63
CA LEU A 255 2.80 -10.25 3.89
C LEU A 255 2.42 -8.78 3.70
N SER A 256 2.53 -8.24 2.48
CA SER A 256 2.14 -6.87 2.18
C SER A 256 0.63 -6.66 2.08
N LEU A 257 -0.17 -7.73 2.04
CA LEU A 257 -1.62 -7.65 1.91
C LEU A 257 -2.37 -8.48 2.96
N PHE A 258 -1.81 -9.62 3.37
CA PHE A 258 -2.49 -10.56 4.25
C PHE A 258 -1.83 -10.61 5.62
N LYS A 259 -2.66 -10.68 6.67
CA LYS A 259 -2.18 -10.92 8.04
C LYS A 259 -1.71 -12.36 8.18
N LEU A 260 -0.47 -12.52 8.62
CA LEU A 260 0.22 -13.79 8.80
C LEU A 260 -0.33 -14.53 10.04
N PRO A 261 -0.84 -15.77 9.89
CA PRO A 261 -1.18 -16.61 11.03
C PRO A 261 0.08 -17.02 11.82
N ALA A 262 -0.03 -17.08 13.15
CA ALA A 262 1.10 -17.44 14.03
C ALA A 262 1.70 -18.82 13.71
N SER A 263 0.87 -19.79 13.31
CA SER A 263 1.31 -21.12 12.89
C SER A 263 2.19 -21.09 11.63
N ILE A 264 1.86 -20.21 10.67
CA ILE A 264 2.63 -20.04 9.44
C ILE A 264 3.91 -19.26 9.71
N ALA A 265 3.87 -18.24 10.59
CA ALA A 265 5.07 -17.55 11.05
C ALA A 265 6.07 -18.53 11.67
N ALA A 266 5.60 -19.38 12.60
CA ALA A 266 6.41 -20.42 13.22
C ALA A 266 6.98 -21.42 12.19
N LYS A 267 6.20 -21.79 11.17
CA LYS A 267 6.66 -22.69 10.09
C LYS A 267 7.78 -22.05 9.26
N ILE A 268 7.66 -20.77 8.90
CA ILE A 268 8.70 -20.04 8.15
C ILE A 268 9.97 -19.88 8.98
N GLU A 269 9.83 -19.45 10.24
CA GLU A 269 10.96 -19.28 11.16
C GLU A 269 11.67 -20.61 11.41
N ARG A 270 10.92 -21.72 11.51
CA ARG A 270 11.50 -23.05 11.61
C ARG A 270 12.35 -23.40 10.38
N LEU A 271 11.84 -23.18 9.17
CA LEU A 271 12.61 -23.44 7.94
C LEU A 271 13.91 -22.62 7.88
N GLN A 272 13.85 -21.34 8.27
CA GLN A 272 15.04 -20.48 8.33
C GLN A 272 16.04 -20.95 9.39
N ARG A 273 15.54 -21.35 10.56
CA ARG A 273 16.35 -21.84 11.68
C ARG A 273 17.02 -23.17 11.35
N ASP A 274 16.25 -24.13 10.84
CA ASP A 274 16.74 -25.45 10.45
C ASP A 274 17.83 -25.30 9.38
N PHE A 275 17.66 -24.40 8.40
CA PHE A 275 18.69 -24.09 7.40
C PHE A 275 19.96 -23.47 8.00
N LEU A 276 19.82 -22.54 8.94
CA LEU A 276 20.98 -21.89 9.56
C LEU A 276 21.88 -22.91 10.27
N TRP A 277 21.28 -23.83 11.03
CA TRP A 277 22.01 -24.75 11.90
C TRP A 277 22.34 -26.10 11.25
N SER A 278 21.58 -26.56 10.24
CA SER A 278 21.77 -27.87 9.63
C SER A 278 22.61 -27.76 8.35
N GLY A 279 23.88 -28.17 8.41
CA GLY A 279 24.76 -28.28 7.24
C GLY A 279 24.66 -29.61 6.52
N ILE A 280 25.12 -29.64 5.27
CA ILE A 280 25.24 -30.87 4.48
C ILE A 280 26.20 -31.82 5.18
N GLY A 281 25.73 -33.02 5.50
CA GLY A 281 26.52 -34.05 6.21
C GLY A 281 26.64 -33.85 7.72
N GLU A 282 26.03 -32.82 8.30
CA GLU A 282 26.20 -32.47 9.72
C GLU A 282 25.09 -33.00 10.66
N GLY A 283 24.11 -33.75 10.13
CA GLY A 283 22.95 -34.22 10.89
C GLY A 283 22.07 -33.09 11.42
N LYS A 284 21.09 -33.42 12.28
CA LYS A 284 20.36 -32.40 13.05
C LYS A 284 21.28 -31.84 14.13
N LYS A 285 21.61 -30.55 14.05
CA LYS A 285 22.30 -29.81 15.12
C LYS A 285 21.29 -29.09 16.01
N ASP A 286 21.60 -29.00 17.30
CA ASP A 286 20.79 -28.23 18.24
C ASP A 286 20.83 -26.74 17.95
N HIS A 287 19.69 -26.08 18.15
CA HIS A 287 19.56 -24.64 18.00
C HIS A 287 20.15 -23.91 19.21
N LEU A 288 21.44 -23.60 19.16
CA LEU A 288 22.21 -23.07 20.30
C LEU A 288 21.71 -21.73 20.84
N VAL A 289 21.04 -20.91 20.00
CA VAL A 289 20.58 -19.57 20.36
C VAL A 289 19.10 -19.40 20.05
N ARG A 290 18.37 -18.78 20.98
CA ARG A 290 16.97 -18.42 20.81
C ARG A 290 16.78 -17.54 19.57
N TRP A 291 15.80 -17.88 18.74
CA TRP A 291 15.53 -17.19 17.48
C TRP A 291 15.24 -15.70 17.65
N ASP A 292 14.52 -15.32 18.71
CA ASP A 292 14.23 -13.91 19.01
C ASP A 292 15.50 -13.08 19.24
N VAL A 293 16.57 -13.70 19.77
CA VAL A 293 17.87 -13.03 19.93
C VAL A 293 18.54 -12.87 18.56
N MET A 294 18.50 -13.89 17.71
CA MET A 294 19.03 -13.83 16.35
C MET A 294 18.30 -12.79 15.48
N CYS A 295 17.00 -12.60 15.70
CA CYS A 295 16.19 -11.62 14.97
C CYS A 295 16.48 -10.16 15.33
N LYS A 296 17.16 -9.89 16.45
CA LYS A 296 17.50 -8.52 16.87
C LYS A 296 18.50 -7.85 15.91
N PRO A 297 18.55 -6.51 15.88
CA PRO A 297 19.58 -5.76 15.15
C PRO A 297 21.00 -6.15 15.57
N LYS A 298 21.97 -5.96 14.65
CA LYS A 298 23.37 -6.33 14.89
C LYS A 298 24.00 -5.47 15.99
N GLU A 299 23.54 -4.24 16.11
CA GLU A 299 23.98 -3.24 17.09
C GLU A 299 23.73 -3.67 18.53
N ILE A 300 22.74 -4.55 18.75
CA ILE A 300 22.40 -5.10 20.07
C ILE A 300 22.71 -6.60 20.18
N GLY A 301 23.63 -7.10 19.34
CA GLY A 301 24.14 -8.47 19.39
C GLY A 301 23.30 -9.54 18.68
N GLY A 302 22.32 -9.15 17.86
CA GLY A 302 21.58 -10.07 16.99
C GLY A 302 22.23 -10.27 15.62
N LEU A 303 21.59 -11.06 14.75
CA LEU A 303 22.05 -11.27 13.37
C LEU A 303 21.32 -10.38 12.36
N GLY A 304 20.24 -9.72 12.76
CA GLY A 304 19.45 -8.83 11.91
C GLY A 304 18.52 -9.56 10.94
N PHE A 305 18.02 -10.76 11.29
CA PHE A 305 17.00 -11.42 10.46
C PHE A 305 15.67 -10.68 10.47
N GLY A 306 15.34 -10.03 11.59
CA GLY A 306 14.06 -9.38 11.83
C GLY A 306 12.93 -10.37 12.09
N ASN A 307 12.03 -9.99 13.00
CA ASN A 307 10.85 -10.80 13.31
C ASN A 307 9.82 -10.70 12.16
N ILE A 308 9.38 -11.85 11.64
CA ILE A 308 8.47 -11.90 10.47
C ILE A 308 7.08 -11.34 10.79
N SER A 309 6.60 -11.53 12.02
CA SER A 309 5.30 -11.00 12.48
C SER A 309 5.34 -9.48 12.60
N LEU A 310 6.42 -8.91 13.14
CA LEU A 310 6.63 -7.45 13.17
C LEU A 310 6.77 -6.88 11.75
N ARG A 311 7.47 -7.60 10.85
CA ARG A 311 7.56 -7.22 9.44
C ARG A 311 6.20 -7.21 8.76
N ASN A 312 5.35 -8.21 9.01
CA ASN A 312 3.98 -8.23 8.48
C ASN A 312 3.16 -7.05 9.00
N LEU A 313 3.21 -6.76 10.30
CA LEU A 313 2.56 -5.59 10.90
C LEU A 313 3.01 -4.29 10.22
N ALA A 314 4.31 -4.09 10.05
CA ALA A 314 4.85 -2.89 9.38
C ALA A 314 4.40 -2.79 7.91
N LEU A 315 4.39 -3.91 7.18
CA LEU A 315 3.94 -3.94 5.78
C LEU A 315 2.43 -3.67 5.64
N LEU A 316 1.60 -4.13 6.57
CA LEU A 316 0.17 -3.79 6.62
C LEU A 316 -0.02 -2.31 7.01
N GLY A 317 0.77 -1.80 7.97
CA GLY A 317 0.80 -0.40 8.37
C GLY A 317 1.11 0.57 7.21
N LYS A 318 1.85 0.12 6.19
CA LYS A 318 2.06 0.90 4.94
C LYS A 318 0.74 1.33 4.31
N TRP A 319 -0.30 0.48 4.32
CA TRP A 319 -1.61 0.84 3.77
C TRP A 319 -2.30 1.91 4.60
N LEU A 320 -2.20 1.82 5.92
CA LEU A 320 -2.74 2.83 6.84
C LEU A 320 -2.04 4.18 6.67
N TRP A 321 -0.74 4.17 6.37
CA TRP A 321 0.00 5.39 6.04
C TRP A 321 -0.43 6.00 4.70
N ARG A 322 -0.71 5.16 3.69
CA ARG A 322 -1.18 5.59 2.36
C ARG A 322 -2.62 6.09 2.39
N TYR A 323 -3.46 5.53 3.26
CA TYR A 323 -4.90 5.79 3.32
C TYR A 323 -5.27 7.28 3.37
N PRO A 324 -4.77 8.10 4.32
CA PRO A 324 -5.09 9.53 4.33
C PRO A 324 -4.39 10.34 3.23
N ARG A 325 -3.37 9.79 2.56
CA ARG A 325 -2.52 10.50 1.59
C ARG A 325 -2.98 10.31 0.14
N GLU A 326 -3.63 9.20 -0.17
CA GLU A 326 -3.97 8.79 -1.52
C GLU A 326 -5.49 8.80 -1.76
N GLY A 327 -6.18 9.83 -1.27
CA GLY A 327 -7.65 9.91 -1.30
C GLY A 327 -8.28 9.84 -2.70
N SER A 328 -7.53 10.21 -3.75
CA SER A 328 -7.99 10.16 -5.15
C SER A 328 -7.73 8.81 -5.82
N ALA A 329 -6.98 7.90 -5.21
CA ALA A 329 -6.63 6.63 -5.83
C ALA A 329 -7.85 5.68 -5.85
N LEU A 330 -7.98 4.89 -6.91
CA LEU A 330 -9.11 3.95 -7.09
C LEU A 330 -9.25 2.99 -5.91
N TRP A 331 -8.14 2.48 -5.37
CA TRP A 331 -8.15 1.57 -4.23
C TRP A 331 -8.78 2.24 -3.00
N HIS A 332 -8.46 3.50 -2.75
CA HIS A 332 -9.00 4.27 -1.64
C HIS A 332 -10.50 4.49 -1.83
N GLN A 333 -10.92 4.87 -3.04
CA GLN A 333 -12.34 5.06 -3.37
C GLN A 333 -13.16 3.77 -3.20
N VAL A 334 -12.61 2.61 -3.59
CA VAL A 334 -13.26 1.31 -3.41
C VAL A 334 -13.43 0.98 -1.92
N ILE A 335 -12.37 1.14 -1.13
CA ILE A 335 -12.41 0.94 0.33
C ILE A 335 -13.44 1.87 0.98
N LEU A 336 -13.41 3.17 0.65
CA LEU A 336 -14.37 4.15 1.12
C LEU A 336 -15.80 3.78 0.75
N SER A 337 -16.02 3.26 -0.46
CA SER A 337 -17.36 2.84 -0.88
C SER A 337 -17.87 1.65 -0.07
N ILE A 338 -17.03 0.65 0.20
CA ILE A 338 -17.43 -0.56 0.94
C ILE A 338 -17.66 -0.25 2.43
N TYR A 339 -16.71 0.45 3.05
CA TYR A 339 -16.64 0.58 4.51
C TYR A 339 -17.07 1.96 5.03
N GLY A 340 -17.07 3.00 4.19
CA GLY A 340 -17.28 4.39 4.59
C GLY A 340 -16.01 5.07 5.10
N SER A 341 -16.15 6.33 5.52
CA SER A 341 -15.09 7.12 6.15
C SER A 341 -15.49 7.55 7.55
N HIS A 342 -14.54 7.53 8.50
CA HIS A 342 -14.69 8.26 9.75
C HIS A 342 -14.71 9.78 9.48
N SER A 343 -15.33 10.54 10.39
CA SER A 343 -15.40 12.01 10.34
C SER A 343 -14.04 12.72 10.27
N ASN A 344 -12.96 12.08 10.70
CA ASN A 344 -11.61 12.64 10.67
C ASN A 344 -10.87 12.36 9.35
N GLY A 345 -11.41 11.48 8.50
CA GLY A 345 -10.88 11.19 7.16
C GLY A 345 -9.59 10.34 7.12
N TRP A 346 -9.07 9.87 8.26
CA TRP A 346 -7.89 8.99 8.30
C TRP A 346 -8.09 7.72 9.13
N ASP A 347 -9.12 7.68 9.99
CA ASP A 347 -9.38 6.50 10.81
C ASP A 347 -10.03 5.41 9.94
N ALA A 348 -9.34 4.26 9.90
CA ALA A 348 -9.76 3.08 9.16
C ALA A 348 -10.58 2.10 10.02
N ASN A 349 -10.84 2.41 11.31
CA ASN A 349 -11.55 1.54 12.25
C ASN A 349 -13.07 1.55 12.09
N THR A 350 -13.62 2.34 11.16
CA THR A 350 -15.07 2.42 10.91
C THR A 350 -15.55 1.22 10.10
N ILE A 351 -15.41 0.00 10.64
CA ILE A 351 -15.78 -1.23 9.93
C ILE A 351 -17.02 -1.83 10.58
N GLU A 352 -18.18 -1.55 9.98
CA GLU A 352 -19.45 -2.18 10.36
C GLU A 352 -19.65 -3.55 9.67
N ARG A 353 -18.90 -3.86 8.59
CA ARG A 353 -19.11 -5.07 7.76
C ARG A 353 -17.96 -6.08 7.85
N TRP A 354 -18.31 -7.35 7.98
CA TRP A 354 -17.38 -8.41 8.39
C TRP A 354 -17.18 -9.47 7.29
N SER A 355 -15.92 -9.67 6.88
CA SER A 355 -15.47 -10.91 6.22
C SER A 355 -14.10 -11.32 6.74
N HIS A 356 -13.77 -12.61 6.66
CA HIS A 356 -12.43 -13.13 6.97
C HIS A 356 -11.55 -13.27 5.74
N ARG A 357 -12.11 -13.07 4.54
CA ARG A 357 -11.38 -13.18 3.26
C ARG A 357 -10.87 -11.82 2.77
N CYS A 358 -11.39 -10.71 3.29
CA CYS A 358 -10.99 -9.37 2.88
C CYS A 358 -9.68 -8.91 3.55
N PRO A 359 -8.69 -8.44 2.77
CA PRO A 359 -7.45 -7.86 3.30
C PRO A 359 -7.66 -6.63 4.20
N TRP A 360 -8.56 -5.72 3.84
CA TRP A 360 -8.67 -4.40 4.45
C TRP A 360 -9.01 -4.47 5.93
N LYS A 361 -9.87 -5.40 6.32
CA LYS A 361 -10.18 -5.65 7.73
C LYS A 361 -8.94 -6.04 8.53
N ALA A 362 -8.07 -6.87 7.97
CA ALA A 362 -6.87 -7.29 8.65
C ALA A 362 -5.85 -6.14 8.73
N ILE A 363 -5.85 -5.25 7.73
CA ILE A 363 -5.04 -4.03 7.69
C ILE A 363 -5.53 -3.03 8.75
N SER A 364 -6.83 -2.75 8.84
CA SER A 364 -7.40 -1.80 9.79
C SER A 364 -7.19 -2.23 11.25
N GLN A 365 -7.20 -3.53 11.54
CA GLN A 365 -6.91 -4.05 12.88
C GLN A 365 -5.50 -3.69 13.37
N VAL A 366 -4.56 -3.39 12.46
CA VAL A 366 -3.20 -2.94 12.81
C VAL A 366 -3.17 -1.46 13.24
N PHE A 367 -4.27 -0.73 13.08
CA PHE A 367 -4.31 0.72 13.33
C PHE A 367 -3.93 1.10 14.76
N GLN A 368 -4.33 0.33 15.77
CA GLN A 368 -4.00 0.63 17.17
C GLN A 368 -2.49 0.58 17.44
N GLU A 369 -1.81 -0.42 16.89
CA GLU A 369 -0.35 -0.52 17.01
C GLU A 369 0.32 0.56 16.15
N PHE A 370 -0.15 0.76 14.92
CA PHE A 370 0.38 1.72 13.97
C PHE A 370 0.28 3.17 14.44
N SER A 371 -0.85 3.57 15.04
CA SER A 371 -1.12 4.94 15.46
C SER A 371 -0.08 5.44 16.47
N SER A 372 0.39 4.55 17.35
CA SER A 372 1.45 4.85 18.33
C SER A 372 2.78 5.31 17.69
N PHE A 373 3.05 4.86 16.46
CA PHE A 373 4.26 5.20 15.68
C PHE A 373 4.05 6.37 14.71
N THR A 374 2.84 6.92 14.62
CA THR A 374 2.52 8.05 13.73
C THR A 374 2.39 9.36 14.48
N ARG A 375 2.67 10.46 13.78
CA ARG A 375 2.47 11.83 14.28
C ARG A 375 1.83 12.66 13.17
N PHE A 376 0.91 13.55 13.56
CA PHE A 376 0.20 14.42 12.62
C PHE A 376 0.94 15.75 12.46
N VAL A 377 0.99 16.22 11.21
CA VAL A 377 1.47 17.56 10.87
C VAL A 377 0.28 18.49 10.77
N VAL A 378 0.29 19.59 11.53
CA VAL A 378 -0.83 20.54 11.54
C VAL A 378 -0.88 21.30 10.23
N GLY A 379 -1.90 21.02 9.42
CA GLY A 379 -2.26 21.76 8.21
C GLY A 379 -3.23 22.90 8.50
N ASN A 380 -4.35 22.95 7.77
CA ASN A 380 -5.40 23.96 7.95
C ASN A 380 -6.26 23.78 9.21
N GLY A 381 -6.06 22.69 9.97
CA GLY A 381 -6.77 22.41 11.22
C GLY A 381 -8.21 21.93 11.06
N GLU A 382 -8.71 21.70 9.84
CA GLU A 382 -10.10 21.26 9.62
C GLU A 382 -10.35 19.83 10.07
N ARG A 383 -9.35 18.96 9.88
CA ARG A 383 -9.51 17.52 10.15
C ARG A 383 -8.93 17.12 11.50
N ILE A 384 -7.93 17.86 12.00
CA ILE A 384 -7.14 17.48 13.17
C ILE A 384 -7.80 17.96 14.46
N ARG A 385 -8.06 17.03 15.38
CA ARG A 385 -8.62 17.31 16.70
C ARG A 385 -7.49 17.67 17.66
N PHE A 386 -7.52 18.93 18.10
CA PHE A 386 -6.47 19.54 18.92
C PHE A 386 -6.09 18.74 20.16
N TRP A 387 -7.07 18.10 20.80
CA TRP A 387 -6.89 17.42 22.08
C TRP A 387 -6.73 15.89 21.97
N GLU A 388 -7.10 15.29 20.83
CA GLU A 388 -7.21 13.83 20.71
C GLU A 388 -6.16 13.20 19.81
N ASP A 389 -5.58 13.96 18.86
CA ASP A 389 -4.59 13.40 17.94
C ASP A 389 -3.16 13.79 18.36
N LEU A 390 -2.17 12.93 18.10
CA LEU A 390 -0.77 13.15 18.48
C LEU A 390 -0.05 14.07 17.49
N TRP A 391 0.18 15.34 17.86
CA TRP A 391 0.77 16.36 16.97
C TRP A 391 2.26 16.58 17.29
N LEU A 392 2.99 17.15 16.33
CA LEU A 392 4.45 17.37 16.35
C LEU A 392 5.05 18.14 17.55
N PHE A 393 4.27 18.67 18.50
CA PHE A 393 4.81 19.42 19.67
C PHE A 393 5.62 18.55 20.65
N GLN A 394 5.53 17.22 20.59
CA GLN A 394 6.39 16.31 21.38
C GLN A 394 7.89 16.38 21.00
N LEU A 395 8.27 17.01 19.88
CA LEU A 395 9.69 17.25 19.56
C LEU A 395 10.37 18.23 20.54
N ALA A 396 9.61 18.99 21.32
CA ALA A 396 10.14 19.91 22.33
C ALA A 396 10.43 19.23 23.69
N LYS A 397 10.40 17.89 23.78
CA LYS A 397 10.55 17.12 25.06
C LYS A 397 9.57 17.52 26.16
N MET A 398 8.46 18.17 25.84
CA MET A 398 7.37 18.38 26.79
C MET A 398 6.36 17.24 26.64
N ASP A 399 6.28 16.36 27.64
CA ASP A 399 5.13 15.48 27.83
C ASP A 399 3.94 16.31 28.34
N TRP A 400 3.39 17.14 27.46
CA TRP A 400 2.21 17.90 27.77
C TRP A 400 0.97 17.07 27.43
N VAL A 401 0.32 16.52 28.45
CA VAL A 401 -1.03 15.95 28.34
C VAL A 401 -2.01 17.08 28.61
N PRO A 402 -2.68 17.62 27.58
CA PRO A 402 -3.68 18.63 27.84
C PRO A 402 -4.89 18.01 28.54
N PRO A 403 -5.48 18.70 29.53
CA PRO A 403 -6.68 18.23 30.21
C PRO A 403 -7.93 18.36 29.32
N ARG A 404 -9.03 17.70 29.74
CA ARG A 404 -10.25 17.51 28.95
C ARG A 404 -10.95 18.81 28.52
N SER A 405 -10.68 19.93 29.19
CA SER A 405 -11.22 21.24 28.84
C SER A 405 -10.27 22.39 29.22
N ILE A 406 -10.49 23.57 28.63
CA ILE A 406 -9.78 24.81 29.00
C ILE A 406 -10.03 25.15 30.48
N LEU A 407 -11.23 24.86 30.99
CA LEU A 407 -11.58 25.11 32.40
C LEU A 407 -10.72 24.24 33.33
N ASP A 408 -10.54 22.97 32.99
CA ASP A 408 -9.68 22.03 33.73
C ASP A 408 -8.22 22.47 33.67
N MET A 409 -7.76 22.96 32.51
CA MET A 409 -6.42 23.51 32.31
C MET A 409 -6.10 24.68 33.24
N MET A 410 -7.09 25.55 33.47
CA MET A 410 -6.93 26.69 34.37
C MET A 410 -7.03 26.30 35.86
N TYR A 411 -7.57 25.11 36.19
CA TYR A 411 -7.78 24.65 37.56
C TYR A 411 -6.70 23.68 38.08
N ILE A 412 -5.96 23.02 37.19
CA ILE A 412 -4.92 22.05 37.56
C ILE A 412 -3.72 22.76 38.20
N LYS A 413 -3.23 22.20 39.31
CA LYS A 413 -1.96 22.60 39.92
C LYS A 413 -0.83 21.77 39.31
N PHE A 414 0.10 22.43 38.63
CA PHE A 414 1.34 21.80 38.18
C PHE A 414 2.38 21.85 39.32
N ASN A 415 2.80 20.70 39.81
CA ASN A 415 3.71 20.61 40.97
C ASN A 415 5.11 21.18 40.70
N GLY A 416 5.55 21.28 39.44
CA GLY A 416 6.87 21.82 39.08
C GLY A 416 7.06 23.32 39.37
N PHE A 417 5.98 24.11 39.49
CA PHE A 417 6.04 25.51 39.95
C PHE A 417 5.70 25.67 41.45
N GLY A 418 5.52 24.56 42.16
CA GLY A 418 5.09 24.50 43.56
C GLY A 418 3.61 24.83 43.76
N SER A 419 3.07 24.45 44.92
CA SER A 419 1.66 24.65 45.29
C SER A 419 1.33 26.06 45.81
N SER A 420 2.28 26.98 45.72
CA SER A 420 2.13 28.37 46.18
C SER A 420 1.14 29.15 45.30
N LYS A 421 0.53 30.21 45.86
CA LYS A 421 -0.35 31.12 45.08
C LYS A 421 0.36 31.70 43.85
N ARG A 422 1.69 31.89 43.92
CA ARG A 422 2.53 32.35 42.81
C ARG A 422 2.74 31.27 41.75
N GLY A 423 3.00 30.03 42.16
CA GLY A 423 3.15 28.88 41.24
C GLY A 423 1.88 28.59 40.45
N ILE A 424 0.72 28.65 41.10
CA ILE A 424 -0.59 28.49 40.44
C ILE A 424 -0.83 29.61 39.42
N ALA A 425 -0.56 30.86 39.79
CA ALA A 425 -0.72 32.00 38.88
C ALA A 425 0.25 31.95 37.68
N LEU A 426 1.48 31.48 37.87
CA LEU A 426 2.45 31.26 36.79
C LEU A 426 1.99 30.16 35.84
N TRP A 427 1.49 29.05 36.36
CA TRP A 427 0.94 27.97 35.54
C TRP A 427 -0.26 28.45 34.71
N GLN A 428 -1.18 29.19 35.31
CA GLN A 428 -2.34 29.76 34.60
C GLN A 428 -1.89 30.75 33.50
N ALA A 429 -0.90 31.59 33.78
CA ALA A 429 -0.35 32.54 32.81
C ALA A 429 0.35 31.83 31.63
N ALA A 430 1.11 30.77 31.90
CA ALA A 430 1.76 29.94 30.87
C ALA A 430 0.73 29.28 29.95
N ASN A 431 -0.33 28.73 30.53
CA ASN A 431 -1.44 28.13 29.79
C ASN A 431 -2.16 29.13 28.86
N ILE A 432 -2.43 30.35 29.35
CA ILE A 432 -3.03 31.43 28.55
C ILE A 432 -2.07 31.87 27.42
N ALA A 433 -0.79 32.03 27.73
CA ALA A 433 0.24 32.41 26.76
C ALA A 433 0.34 31.38 25.63
N LEU A 434 0.35 30.09 25.98
CA LEU A 434 0.39 28.99 25.02
C LEU A 434 -0.84 28.99 24.11
N ILE A 435 -2.06 29.11 24.65
CA ILE A 435 -3.29 29.23 23.85
C ILE A 435 -3.19 30.42 22.88
N ARG A 436 -2.73 31.57 23.38
CA ARG A 436 -2.66 32.80 22.58
C ARG A 436 -1.65 32.70 21.44
N ILE A 437 -0.54 32.01 21.65
CA ILE A 437 0.49 31.82 20.62
C ILE A 437 0.05 30.78 19.60
N VAL A 438 -0.55 29.68 20.05
CA VAL A 438 -1.17 28.69 19.15
C VAL A 438 -2.23 29.36 18.27
N TRP A 439 -3.11 30.18 18.84
CA TRP A 439 -4.11 30.93 18.09
C TRP A 439 -3.46 31.90 17.08
N ARG A 440 -2.42 32.63 17.51
CA ARG A 440 -1.71 33.58 16.65
C ARG A 440 -0.99 32.89 15.49
N GLU A 441 -0.34 31.76 15.73
CA GLU A 441 0.33 30.96 14.70
C GLU A 441 -0.68 30.34 13.75
N ARG A 442 -1.80 29.82 14.26
CA ARG A 442 -2.88 29.30 13.41
C ARG A 442 -3.36 30.39 12.45
N ASN A 443 -3.63 31.59 12.96
CA ASN A 443 -4.11 32.69 12.13
C ASN A 443 -3.03 33.23 11.18
N ALA A 444 -1.77 33.33 11.60
CA ALA A 444 -0.67 33.75 10.72
C ALA A 444 -0.45 32.77 9.55
N ARG A 445 -0.62 31.46 9.79
CA ARG A 445 -0.53 30.45 8.73
C ARG A 445 -1.73 30.47 7.80
N ILE A 446 -2.93 30.69 8.33
CA ILE A 446 -4.18 30.71 7.53
C ILE A 446 -4.30 31.99 6.70
N PHE A 447 -4.00 33.15 7.30
CA PHE A 447 -4.31 34.45 6.70
C PHE A 447 -3.08 35.17 6.14
N GLU A 448 -1.87 34.81 6.55
CA GLU A 448 -0.64 35.49 6.14
C GLU A 448 0.40 34.57 5.47
N ASP A 449 0.14 33.26 5.35
CA ASP A 449 1.06 32.22 4.83
C ASP A 449 2.47 32.26 5.46
N LYS A 450 2.54 32.62 6.74
CA LYS A 450 3.80 32.69 7.50
C LYS A 450 3.87 31.59 8.54
N ALA A 451 5.01 30.93 8.64
CA ALA A 451 5.31 29.97 9.70
C ALA A 451 6.59 30.39 10.45
N ARG A 452 6.51 30.49 11.79
CA ARG A 452 7.67 30.80 12.63
C ARG A 452 8.41 29.52 13.05
N ASN A 453 9.72 29.64 13.27
CA ASN A 453 10.56 28.54 13.74
C ASN A 453 10.30 28.23 15.23
N SER A 454 10.68 27.04 15.69
CA SER A 454 10.39 26.56 17.05
C SER A 454 10.99 27.42 18.16
N GLU A 455 12.18 27.99 17.94
CA GLU A 455 12.84 28.88 18.90
C GLU A 455 12.03 30.16 19.12
N PHE A 456 11.55 30.80 18.05
CA PHE A 456 10.76 32.02 18.17
C PHE A 456 9.40 31.78 18.85
N LEU A 457 8.81 30.60 18.66
CA LEU A 457 7.59 30.20 19.35
C LEU A 457 7.83 30.06 20.85
N TRP A 458 8.96 29.49 21.24
CA TRP A 458 9.34 29.34 22.64
C TRP A 458 9.58 30.68 23.32
N ASP A 459 10.36 31.56 22.68
CA ASP A 459 10.61 32.92 23.18
C ASP A 459 9.30 33.69 23.35
N SER A 460 8.36 33.52 22.41
CA SER A 460 7.03 34.10 22.51
C SER A 460 6.27 33.55 23.72
N ILE A 461 6.31 32.23 23.97
CA ILE A 461 5.59 31.59 25.09
C ILE A 461 6.13 32.12 26.41
N VAL A 462 7.45 32.13 26.57
CA VAL A 462 8.13 32.64 27.77
C VAL A 462 7.81 34.12 27.97
N PHE A 463 7.88 34.93 26.91
CA PHE A 463 7.60 36.37 26.97
C PHE A 463 6.15 36.64 27.41
N PHE A 464 5.17 36.02 26.75
CA PHE A 464 3.77 36.24 27.09
C PHE A 464 3.44 35.66 28.46
N ALA A 465 3.91 34.47 28.83
CA ALA A 465 3.66 33.88 30.14
C ALA A 465 4.19 34.78 31.28
N SER A 466 5.39 35.33 31.10
CA SER A 466 6.01 36.25 32.06
C SER A 466 5.26 37.58 32.13
N LEU A 467 4.82 38.12 31.00
CA LEU A 467 4.03 39.35 30.92
C LEU A 467 2.68 39.20 31.64
N TRP A 468 1.95 38.12 31.36
CA TRP A 468 0.67 37.82 32.01
C TRP A 468 0.82 37.57 33.51
N ALA A 469 1.91 36.92 33.93
CA ALA A 469 2.22 36.72 35.35
C ALA A 469 2.55 38.04 36.06
N TYR A 470 3.30 38.95 35.42
CA TYR A 470 3.60 40.28 35.96
C TYR A 470 2.35 41.13 36.19
N CYS A 471 1.35 41.03 35.29
CA CYS A 471 0.08 41.72 35.44
C CYS A 471 -0.81 41.16 36.57
N SER A 472 -0.44 40.03 37.19
CA SER A 472 -1.18 39.45 38.31
C SER A 472 -0.90 40.16 39.63
N LYS A 473 -1.96 40.37 40.43
CA LYS A 473 -1.86 40.94 41.79
C LYS A 473 -0.87 40.20 42.69
N VAL A 474 -0.62 38.92 42.42
CA VAL A 474 0.24 38.03 43.22
C VAL A 474 1.75 38.35 43.03
N PHE A 475 2.12 39.05 41.95
CA PHE A 475 3.49 39.41 41.60
C PHE A 475 3.77 40.93 41.67
N LYS A 476 2.83 41.72 42.19
CA LYS A 476 2.96 43.18 42.32
C LYS A 476 4.22 43.55 43.14
N GLY A 477 5.12 44.35 42.56
CA GLY A 477 6.39 44.76 43.18
C GLY A 477 7.56 43.78 43.03
N THR A 478 7.39 42.67 42.30
CA THR A 478 8.48 41.72 41.99
C THR A 478 8.96 41.96 40.56
N LEU A 479 10.26 42.24 40.38
CA LEU A 479 10.90 42.30 39.05
C LEU A 479 11.04 40.86 38.51
N LEU A 480 10.07 40.45 37.70
CA LEU A 480 10.20 39.25 36.85
C LEU A 480 11.13 39.59 35.69
N ASN A 481 12.43 39.64 35.95
CA ASN A 481 13.40 39.61 34.85
C ASN A 481 13.19 38.27 34.12
N ALA A 482 12.99 38.32 32.81
CA ALA A 482 12.62 37.21 31.94
C ALA A 482 13.64 36.03 31.89
N LEU A 483 14.61 36.00 32.80
CA LEU A 483 15.71 35.04 32.90
C LEU A 483 15.72 34.22 34.21
N HIS A 484 14.85 34.52 35.20
CA HIS A 484 14.92 33.86 36.51
C HIS A 484 13.89 32.73 36.72
N LEU A 485 12.95 32.53 35.81
CA LEU A 485 12.12 31.33 35.80
C LEU A 485 12.80 30.30 34.90
N ASP A 486 13.39 29.28 35.52
CA ASP A 486 13.91 28.13 34.79
C ASP A 486 12.73 27.28 34.28
N TRP A 487 12.16 27.73 33.16
CA TRP A 487 11.09 27.02 32.47
C TRP A 487 11.56 25.64 31.99
N ILE A 488 12.87 25.43 31.81
CA ILE A 488 13.44 24.14 31.41
C ILE A 488 13.36 23.16 32.58
N ALA A 489 13.72 23.59 33.80
CA ALA A 489 13.58 22.77 35.01
C ALA A 489 12.11 22.38 35.30
N ALA A 490 11.16 23.24 34.94
CA ALA A 490 9.73 22.93 35.05
C ALA A 490 9.20 21.95 33.98
N CYS A 491 9.97 21.69 32.91
CA CYS A 491 9.60 20.78 31.82
C CYS A 491 10.31 19.42 31.89
N THR A 492 11.29 19.27 32.78
CA THR A 492 11.90 17.97 33.12
C THR A 492 11.15 17.33 34.30
N PRO A 493 10.82 16.03 34.23
CA PRO A 493 10.06 15.32 35.27
C PRO A 493 10.79 15.23 36.62
#